data_AF-A0A0N0TFD1-F1
#
_entry.id   AF-A0A0N0TFD1-F1
#
_cell.length_a   1.000
_cell.length_b   1.000
_cell.length_c   1.000
_cell.angle_alpha   90.00
_cell.angle_beta   90.00
_cell.angle_gamma   90.00
#
_symmetry.space_group_name_H-M   'P 1'
#
loop_
_entity.id
_entity.type
_entity.pdbx_description
1 polymer ?
#
loop_
_entity_poly.entity_id
_entity_poly.type
_entity_poly.pdbx_seq_one_letter_code
_entity_poly.pdbx_strand_id
1 'polypeptide(L)' 'EAFADIRSQAPLVPFFSTVTGGWVREAGVLDGGYWYRNLRSQVRFGPAVAALLSEGHSVFVESSAHPVLV' A
#
# COMPACT_ATOMS: atom_id res chain seq x y z
N GLU A 1 9.56 -18.24 -6.81
CA GLU A 1 10.97 -17.98 -7.20
C GLU A 1 11.24 -16.51 -7.49
N ALA A 2 10.56 -15.84 -8.42
CA ALA A 2 10.90 -14.47 -8.85
C ALA A 2 10.99 -13.38 -7.75
N PHE A 3 10.30 -13.54 -6.61
CA PHE A 3 10.32 -12.57 -5.50
C PHE A 3 10.96 -13.10 -4.20
N ALA A 4 11.61 -14.27 -4.25
CA ALA A 4 12.13 -14.92 -3.04
C ALA A 4 13.23 -14.10 -2.33
N ASP A 5 14.02 -13.34 -3.09
CA ASP A 5 15.15 -12.59 -2.56
C ASP A 5 14.81 -11.14 -2.17
N ILE A 6 13.54 -10.73 -2.30
CA ILE A 6 13.12 -9.40 -1.88
C ILE A 6 13.15 -9.31 -0.35
N ARG A 7 14.05 -8.45 0.17
CA ARG A 7 14.09 -8.08 1.58
C ARG A 7 13.64 -6.63 1.74
N SER A 8 12.40 -6.44 2.16
CA SER A 8 11.86 -5.10 2.39
C SER A 8 12.44 -4.47 3.66
N GLN A 9 12.85 -3.20 3.53
CA GLN A 9 13.23 -2.36 4.65
C GLN A 9 11.99 -1.72 5.29
N ALA A 10 12.15 -1.21 6.51
CA ALA A 10 11.10 -0.39 7.13
C ALA A 10 10.89 0.88 6.29
N PRO A 11 9.63 1.25 5.97
CA PRO A 11 9.38 2.41 5.14
C PRO A 11 9.63 3.70 5.94
N LEU A 12 10.37 4.66 5.35
CA LEU A 12 10.64 5.96 5.96
C LEU A 12 9.38 6.82 6.08
N VAL A 13 8.48 6.71 5.10
CA VAL A 13 7.11 7.25 5.14
C VAL A 13 6.17 6.07 5.32
N PRO A 14 5.31 6.03 6.35
CA PRO A 14 4.41 4.90 6.57
C PRO A 14 3.59 4.54 5.34
N PHE A 15 3.50 3.25 5.03
CA PHE A 15 2.81 2.76 3.83
C PHE A 15 1.43 2.24 4.23
N PHE A 16 0.35 2.88 3.78
CA PHE A 16 -1.00 2.35 4.01
C PHE A 16 -1.32 1.31 2.93
N SER A 17 -1.43 0.04 3.31
CA SER A 17 -1.66 -1.03 2.35
C SER A 17 -3.15 -1.16 2.00
N THR A 18 -3.45 -1.12 0.71
CA THR A 18 -4.78 -1.48 0.16
C THR A 18 -5.05 -2.99 0.20
N VAL A 19 -4.05 -3.82 0.56
CA VAL A 19 -4.16 -5.29 0.64
C VAL A 19 -4.46 -5.74 2.06
N THR A 20 -3.89 -5.09 3.08
CA THR A 20 -4.17 -5.40 4.50
C THR A 20 -5.14 -4.42 5.13
N GLY A 21 -5.27 -3.19 4.61
CA GLY A 21 -6.15 -2.15 5.15
C GLY A 21 -5.55 -1.44 6.37
N GLY A 22 -4.23 -1.30 6.42
CA GLY A 22 -3.56 -0.65 7.54
C GLY A 22 -2.13 -0.22 7.22
N TRP A 23 -1.55 0.50 8.18
CA TRP A 23 -0.19 1.01 8.11
C TRP A 23 0.86 -0.07 8.23
N VAL A 24 1.82 -0.04 7.33
CA VAL A 24 3.08 -0.78 7.40
C VAL A 24 4.16 0.17 7.89
N ARG A 25 4.79 -0.20 9.00
CA ARG A 25 5.88 0.57 9.65
C ARG A 25 7.15 -0.24 9.85
N GLU A 26 7.04 -1.57 9.81
CA GLU A 26 8.15 -2.48 10.10
C GLU A 26 8.79 -3.00 8.80
N ALA A 27 10.07 -3.37 8.91
CA ALA A 27 10.78 -4.09 7.85
C ALA A 27 10.19 -5.49 7.66
N GLY A 28 10.41 -6.08 6.48
CA GLY A 28 9.99 -7.46 6.19
C GLY A 28 8.52 -7.65 5.86
N VAL A 29 7.65 -6.65 6.06
CA VAL A 29 6.21 -6.78 5.77
C VAL A 29 5.90 -6.79 4.26
N LEU A 30 6.62 -5.98 3.47
CA LEU A 30 6.43 -5.86 2.01
C LEU A 30 7.32 -6.87 1.25
N ASP A 31 7.32 -8.12 1.70
CA ASP A 31 8.10 -9.22 1.12
C ASP A 31 7.50 -9.76 -0.20
N GLY A 32 8.16 -10.76 -0.80
CA GLY A 32 7.64 -11.39 -2.02
C GLY A 32 6.25 -12.00 -1.86
N GLY A 33 5.91 -12.50 -0.67
CA GLY A 33 4.58 -13.01 -0.36
C GLY A 33 3.52 -11.91 -0.38
N TYR A 34 3.85 -10.72 0.14
CA TYR A 34 2.98 -9.54 0.07
C TYR A 34 2.69 -9.15 -1.37
N TRP A 35 3.70 -9.09 -2.24
CA TRP A 35 3.50 -8.71 -3.64
C TRP A 35 2.66 -9.74 -4.41
N TYR A 36 2.85 -11.03 -4.14
CA TYR A 36 1.94 -12.06 -4.66
C TYR A 36 0.50 -11.86 -4.17
N ARG A 37 0.30 -11.56 -2.88
CA ARG A 37 -1.03 -11.27 -2.33
C ARG A 37 -1.63 -10.01 -2.94
N ASN A 38 -0.84 -8.95 -3.14
CA ASN A 38 -1.28 -7.72 -3.80
C ASN A 38 -1.77 -8.01 -5.23
N LEU A 39 -1.03 -8.81 -5.99
CA LEU A 39 -1.41 -9.23 -7.33
C LEU A 39 -2.71 -10.06 -7.34
N ARG A 40 -2.91 -10.93 -6.34
CA ARG A 40 -3.99 -11.92 -6.37
C ARG A 40 -5.27 -11.50 -5.65
N SER A 41 -5.17 -10.56 -4.71
CA SER A 41 -6.27 -10.13 -3.84
C SER A 41 -6.90 -8.84 -4.35
N GLN A 42 -8.10 -8.52 -3.86
CA GLN A 42 -8.76 -7.26 -4.17
C GLN A 42 -7.94 -6.06 -3.67
N VAL A 43 -7.76 -5.07 -4.54
CA VAL A 43 -7.25 -3.75 -4.17
C VAL A 43 -8.36 -2.95 -3.48
N ARG A 44 -8.29 -2.78 -2.16
CA ARG A 44 -9.32 -2.06 -1.38
C ARG A 44 -9.07 -0.55 -1.36
N PHE A 45 -9.05 0.09 -2.53
CA PHE A 45 -8.73 1.51 -2.68
C PHE A 45 -9.71 2.44 -1.94
N GLY A 46 -11.02 2.32 -2.21
CA GLY A 46 -12.05 3.14 -1.54
C GLY A 46 -12.00 3.04 -0.01
N PRO A 47 -11.99 1.82 0.57
CA PRO A 47 -11.82 1.65 2.02
C PRO A 47 -10.53 2.25 2.58
N ALA A 48 -9.41 2.18 1.85
CA ALA A 48 -8.15 2.78 2.28
C ALA A 48 -8.24 4.32 2.32
N VAL A 49 -8.81 4.95 1.29
CA VAL A 49 -9.01 6.41 1.27
C VAL A 49 -9.96 6.84 2.39
N ALA A 50 -11.06 6.09 2.62
CA ALA A 50 -11.98 6.36 3.72
C ALA A 50 -11.32 6.27 5.10
N ALA A 51 -10.46 5.27 5.31
CA ALA A 51 -9.70 5.13 6.55
C ALA A 51 -8.76 6.33 6.75
N LEU A 52 -7.99 6.71 5.72
CA LEU A 52 -7.09 7.86 5.79
C LEU A 52 -7.83 9.18 6.05
N LEU A 53 -9.00 9.37 5.43
CA LEU A 53 -9.89 10.51 5.72
C LEU A 53 -10.31 10.51 7.20
N SER A 54 -10.68 9.36 7.75
CA SER A 54 -11.06 9.24 9.18
C SER A 54 -9.91 9.50 10.14
N GLU A 55 -8.66 9.25 9.71
CA GLU A 55 -7.44 9.56 10.45
C GLU A 55 -7.01 11.05 10.31
N GLY A 56 -7.76 11.84 9.54
CA GLY A 56 -7.55 13.30 9.40
C GLY A 56 -6.70 13.71 8.20
N HIS A 57 -6.34 12.78 7.31
CA HIS A 57 -5.69 13.14 6.04
C HIS A 57 -6.70 13.81 5.11
N SER A 58 -6.42 15.04 4.67
CA SER A 58 -7.35 15.86 3.89
C SER A 58 -6.87 16.22 2.48
N VAL A 59 -5.61 15.96 2.17
CA VAL A 59 -5.00 16.24 0.86
C VAL A 59 -4.45 14.95 0.28
N PHE A 60 -4.89 14.62 -0.94
CA PHE A 60 -4.45 13.45 -1.70
C PHE A 60 -3.87 13.91 -3.04
N VAL A 61 -2.68 13.40 -3.37
CA VAL A 61 -2.01 13.69 -4.64
C VAL A 61 -1.87 12.39 -5.42
N GLU A 62 -2.47 12.33 -6.61
CA GLU A 62 -2.21 11.26 -7.56
C GLU A 62 -0.86 11.52 -8.26
N SER A 63 0.07 10.56 -8.15
CA SER A 63 1.34 10.60 -8.86
C SER A 63 1.28 9.66 -10.07
N SER A 64 0.84 10.20 -11.21
CA SER A 64 0.68 9.47 -12.46
C SER A 64 0.93 10.38 -13.66
N ALA A 65 1.16 9.79 -14.84
CA ALA A 65 1.31 10.54 -16.09
C ALA A 65 -0.02 11.11 -16.61
N HIS A 66 -1.15 10.51 -16.20
CA HIS A 66 -2.50 10.94 -16.55
C HIS A 66 -3.43 10.59 -15.38
N PRO A 67 -4.27 11.54 -14.92
CA PRO A 67 -5.12 11.32 -13.75
C PRO A 67 -6.20 10.27 -14.05
N VAL A 68 -6.21 9.19 -13.28
CA VAL A 68 -7.19 8.09 -13.41
C VAL A 68 -7.96 7.80 -12.12
N LEU A 69 -7.56 8.38 -10.99
CA LEU A 69 -8.20 8.17 -9.68
C LEU A 69 -9.22 9.26 -9.32
N VAL A 70 -9.67 10.04 -10.31
CA VAL A 70 -10.64 11.13 -10.19
C VAL A 70 -12.09 10.66 -10.22
#